data_AF-A0A7S4HQT0-F1
#
_entry.id   AF-A0A7S4HQT0-F1
#
_cell.length_a   1.000
_cell.length_b   1.000
_cell.length_c   1.000
_cell.angle_alpha   90.00
_cell.angle_beta   90.00
_cell.angle_gamma   90.00
#
_symmetry.space_group_name_H-M   'P 1'
#
loop_
_entity.id
_entity.type
_entity.pdbx_description
1 polymer ?
#
loop_
_entity_poly.entity_id
_entity_poly.type
_entity_poly.pdbx_seq_one_letter_code
_entity_poly.pdbx_strand_id
1 'polypeptide(L)'
;ESLVQTAPEIEREEVTRAENIVINQNSFRRRTPARTARWNKENTKLFYKALRTFGPNLTNMNLMLKHLTRRQLRDKLRLEEKTNPHLVEYCIKNRLKIGE
;
A
#
# COMPACT_ATOMS: atom_id res chain seq x y z
N GLU A 1 -65.39 25.41 -29.40
CA GLU A 1 -64.95 24.63 -28.23
C GLU A 1 -63.67 23.88 -28.63
N SER A 2 -62.58 24.03 -27.88
CA SER A 2 -61.28 23.43 -28.18
C SER A 2 -61.06 22.15 -27.37
N LEU A 3 -60.88 21.03 -28.06
CA LEU A 3 -60.62 19.72 -27.45
C LEU A 3 -59.13 19.62 -27.06
N VAL A 4 -58.83 19.62 -25.76
CA VAL A 4 -57.49 19.29 -25.24
C VAL A 4 -57.46 17.80 -24.95
N GLN A 5 -56.60 17.07 -25.64
CA GLN A 5 -56.46 15.62 -25.51
C GLN A 5 -55.32 15.31 -24.54
N THR A 6 -55.67 14.95 -23.30
CA THR A 6 -54.72 14.52 -22.26
C THR A 6 -54.57 12.99 -22.30
N ALA A 7 -53.34 12.48 -22.38
CA ALA A 7 -53.04 11.05 -22.48
C ALA A 7 -53.11 10.31 -21.12
N PRO A 8 -53.35 8.98 -21.08
CA PRO A 8 -53.57 8.23 -19.85
C PRO A 8 -52.27 7.83 -19.14
N GLU A 9 -52.26 8.00 -17.81
CA GLU A 9 -51.16 7.72 -16.91
C GLU A 9 -51.22 6.26 -16.41
N ILE A 10 -50.13 5.50 -16.57
CA ILE A 10 -50.05 4.08 -16.23
C ILE A 10 -49.29 3.93 -14.90
N GLU A 11 -49.99 3.54 -13.83
CA GLU A 11 -49.39 3.21 -12.54
C GLU A 11 -48.69 1.84 -12.59
N ARG A 12 -47.45 1.76 -12.10
CA ARG A 12 -46.70 0.51 -11.94
C ARG A 12 -46.16 0.41 -10.51
N GLU A 13 -46.51 -0.67 -9.81
CA GLU A 13 -46.02 -0.96 -8.45
C GLU A 13 -44.50 -1.21 -8.39
N GLU A 14 -43.87 -0.79 -7.29
CA GLU A 14 -42.42 -0.85 -7.09
C GLU A 14 -41.95 -2.13 -6.36
N VAL A 15 -40.89 -2.75 -6.88
CA VAL A 15 -40.27 -3.98 -6.35
C VAL A 15 -39.12 -3.60 -5.38
N THR A 16 -39.25 -3.87 -4.07
CA THR A 16 -38.20 -3.59 -3.08
C THR A 16 -37.19 -4.73 -2.97
N ARG A 17 -35.94 -4.48 -3.37
CA ARG A 17 -34.87 -5.51 -3.42
C ARG A 17 -33.76 -5.36 -2.37
N ALA A 18 -33.60 -4.23 -1.67
CA ALA A 18 -32.26 -3.87 -1.16
C ALA A 18 -32.19 -3.19 0.20
N GLU A 19 -33.10 -3.44 1.13
CA GLU A 19 -33.30 -2.46 2.20
C GLU A 19 -32.20 -2.38 3.28
N ASN A 20 -31.22 -3.30 3.42
CA ASN A 20 -30.33 -3.22 4.60
C ASN A 20 -28.82 -3.59 4.43
N ILE A 21 -28.14 -3.18 3.35
CA ILE A 21 -26.65 -3.21 3.29
C ILE A 21 -26.08 -1.91 2.70
N VAL A 22 -25.29 -1.16 3.47
CA VAL A 22 -24.58 0.04 2.98
C VAL A 22 -23.33 -0.37 2.21
N ILE A 23 -23.50 -0.56 0.90
CA ILE A 23 -22.41 -0.82 -0.04
C ILE A 23 -21.88 0.53 -0.53
N ASN A 24 -20.61 0.82 -0.26
CA ASN A 24 -19.91 1.94 -0.89
C ASN A 24 -18.80 1.41 -1.81
N GLN A 25 -18.27 2.30 -2.65
CA GLN A 25 -17.22 1.98 -3.62
C GLN A 25 -15.95 1.36 -2.97
N ASN A 26 -15.74 1.57 -1.66
CA ASN A 26 -14.60 1.06 -0.92
C ASN A 26 -14.78 -0.40 -0.43
N SER A 27 -15.96 -0.99 -0.61
CA SER A 27 -16.31 -2.34 -0.13
C SER A 27 -15.76 -3.47 -1.01
N PHE A 28 -15.55 -3.24 -2.31
CA PHE A 28 -15.02 -4.26 -3.24
C PHE A 28 -13.50 -4.22 -3.42
N ARG A 29 -12.82 -3.32 -2.71
CA ARG A 29 -11.37 -3.12 -2.85
C ARG A 29 -10.58 -4.21 -2.11
N ARG A 30 -9.54 -4.76 -2.74
CA ARG A 30 -8.57 -5.66 -2.09
C ARG A 30 -7.94 -4.96 -0.88
N ARG A 31 -8.22 -5.43 0.33
CA ARG A 31 -7.55 -5.00 1.57
C ARG A 31 -6.61 -6.10 2.05
N THR A 32 -5.36 -5.76 2.36
CA THR A 32 -4.43 -6.43 3.30
C THR A 32 -2.96 -5.99 3.08
N PRO A 33 -2.07 -6.07 4.11
CA PRO A 33 -2.31 -6.38 5.53
C PRO A 33 -2.28 -5.12 6.42
N ALA A 34 -3.09 -5.16 7.47
CA ALA A 34 -3.47 -4.06 8.37
C ALA A 34 -2.36 -3.56 9.33
N ARG A 35 -1.09 -3.60 8.91
CA ARG A 35 0.00 -2.97 9.68
C ARG A 35 1.12 -2.55 8.74
N THR A 36 0.87 -1.51 7.94
CA THR A 36 1.95 -0.74 7.32
C THR A 36 2.88 -0.32 8.45
N ALA A 37 4.04 -0.98 8.56
CA ALA A 37 4.98 -0.65 9.61
C ALA A 37 5.37 0.81 9.45
N ARG A 38 5.10 1.62 10.48
CA ARG A 38 5.51 3.02 10.49
C ARG A 38 7.03 3.05 10.52
N TRP A 39 7.62 3.67 9.51
CA TRP A 39 9.07 3.85 9.44
C TRP A 39 9.51 4.90 10.44
N ASN A 40 9.98 4.45 11.59
CA ASN A 40 10.65 5.32 12.55
C ASN A 40 12.09 5.63 12.09
N LYS A 41 12.70 6.67 12.66
CA LYS A 41 14.10 7.03 12.37
C LYS A 41 15.06 5.87 12.65
N GLU A 42 14.85 5.15 13.74
CA GLU A 42 15.64 3.97 14.13
C GLU A 42 15.51 2.83 13.11
N ASN A 43 14.28 2.52 12.69
CA ASN A 43 14.03 1.49 11.67
C ASN A 43 14.68 1.87 10.33
N THR A 44 14.71 3.15 10.00
CA THR A 44 15.37 3.65 8.79
C THR A 44 16.89 3.52 8.88
N LYS A 45 17.50 3.80 10.05
CA LYS A 45 18.93 3.55 10.28
C LYS A 45 19.27 2.05 10.16
N LEU A 46 18.43 1.17 10.74
CA LEU A 46 18.59 -0.27 10.61
C LEU A 46 18.45 -0.75 9.17
N PHE A 47 17.53 -0.17 8.39
CA PHE A 47 17.39 -0.44 6.97
C PHE A 47 18.68 -0.11 6.20
N TYR A 48 19.26 1.07 6.41
CA TYR A 48 20.53 1.43 5.76
C TYR A 48 21.71 0.56 6.21
N LYS A 49 21.76 0.16 7.49
CA LYS A 49 22.74 -0.80 7.99
C LYS A 49 22.58 -2.15 7.29
N ALA A 50 21.36 -2.69 7.22
CA ALA A 50 21.05 -3.94 6.55
C ALA A 50 21.37 -3.89 5.04
N LEU A 51 21.08 -2.76 4.38
CA LEU A 51 21.39 -2.53 2.97
C LEU A 51 22.90 -2.50 2.72
N ARG A 52 23.66 -1.87 3.61
CA ARG A 52 25.12 -1.82 3.54
C ARG A 52 25.77 -3.18 3.80
N THR A 53 25.14 -4.03 4.62
CA THR A 53 25.64 -5.37 4.97
C THR A 53 25.28 -6.42 3.90
N PHE A 54 24.01 -6.53 3.54
CA PHE A 54 23.54 -7.59 2.64
C PHE A 54 23.41 -7.14 1.18
N GLY A 55 23.49 -5.84 0.91
CA GLY A 55 23.14 -5.27 -0.39
C GLY A 55 21.63 -5.33 -0.65
N PRO A 56 21.20 -5.35 -1.92
CA PRO A 56 19.78 -5.32 -2.31
C PRO A 56 19.02 -6.62 -2.02
N ASN A 57 19.63 -7.62 -1.37
CA ASN A 57 18.95 -8.86 -1.03
C ASN A 57 17.98 -8.66 0.14
N LEU A 58 16.71 -8.41 -0.21
CA LEU A 58 15.64 -8.14 0.75
C LEU A 58 15.31 -9.33 1.66
N THR A 59 15.59 -10.57 1.25
CA THR A 59 15.33 -11.75 2.08
C THR A 59 16.23 -11.76 3.31
N ASN A 60 17.51 -11.45 3.12
CA ASN A 60 18.47 -11.35 4.22
C ASN A 60 18.18 -10.13 5.12
N MET A 61 17.83 -9.00 4.52
CA MET A 61 17.40 -7.81 5.29
C MET A 61 16.16 -8.11 6.15
N ASN A 62 15.23 -8.94 5.66
CA ASN A 62 14.04 -9.35 6.40
C ASN A 62 14.36 -10.19 7.65
N LEU A 63 15.41 -11.02 7.60
CA LEU A 63 15.88 -11.80 8.75
C LEU A 63 16.44 -10.90 9.86
N MET A 64 17.09 -9.79 9.48
CA MET A 64 17.58 -8.78 10.42
C MET A 64 16.44 -7.90 10.95
N LEU A 65 15.46 -7.59 10.11
CA LEU A 65 14.31 -6.72 10.41
C LEU A 65 13.03 -7.55 10.56
N LYS A 66 13.01 -8.48 11.53
CA LYS A 66 11.94 -9.50 11.71
C LYS A 66 10.51 -8.95 11.87
N HIS A 67 10.37 -7.66 12.21
CA HIS A 67 9.09 -6.98 12.37
C HIS A 67 8.54 -6.40 11.05
N LEU A 68 9.32 -6.45 9.98
CA LEU A 68 8.95 -5.98 8.64
C LEU A 68 8.72 -7.18 7.72
N THR A 69 7.96 -6.94 6.66
CA THR A 69 7.77 -7.91 5.59
C THR A 69 8.65 -7.55 4.40
N ARG A 70 9.03 -8.55 3.60
CA ARG A 70 9.79 -8.35 2.34
C ARG A 70 9.12 -7.33 1.41
N ARG A 71 7.79 -7.32 1.35
CA ARG A 71 7.02 -6.34 0.56
C ARG A 71 7.28 -4.91 1.05
N GLN A 72 7.22 -4.68 2.37
CA GLN A 72 7.50 -3.37 2.96
C GLN A 72 8.95 -2.94 2.73
N LEU A 73 9.91 -3.86 2.79
CA LEU A 73 11.31 -3.58 2.48
C LEU A 73 11.50 -3.18 1.02
N ARG A 74 10.83 -3.86 0.08
CA ARG A 74 10.85 -3.49 -1.33
C ARG A 74 10.26 -2.10 -1.56
N ASP A 75 9.11 -1.85 -0.96
CA ASP A 75 8.41 -0.57 -1.12
C ASP A 75 9.23 0.57 -0.47
N LYS A 76 9.94 0.31 0.64
CA LYS A 76 10.89 1.25 1.25
C LYS A 76 12.12 1.49 0.38
N LEU A 77 12.73 0.44 -0.18
CA LEU A 77 13.87 0.60 -1.08
C LEU A 77 13.51 1.47 -2.28
N ARG A 78 12.35 1.22 -2.91
CA ARG A 78 11.82 2.05 -4.01
C ARG A 78 11.58 3.50 -3.60
N LEU A 79 11.16 3.73 -2.35
CA LEU A 79 10.98 5.09 -1.83
C LEU A 79 12.33 5.77 -1.64
N GLU A 80 13.30 5.11 -1.01
CA GLU A 80 14.63 5.68 -0.75
C GLU A 80 15.43 5.89 -2.04
N GLU A 81 15.28 5.04 -3.05
CA GLU A 81 15.87 5.27 -4.38
C GLU A 81 15.35 6.56 -5.02
N LYS A 82 14.10 6.95 -4.73
CA LYS A 82 13.49 8.19 -5.22
C LYS A 82 13.85 9.40 -4.35
N THR A 83 13.82 9.25 -3.03
CA THR A 83 13.99 10.38 -2.11
C THR A 83 15.46 10.66 -1.80
N ASN A 84 16.29 9.63 -1.67
CA ASN A 84 17.68 9.71 -1.23
C ASN A 84 18.60 8.77 -2.04
N PRO A 85 18.71 8.95 -3.37
CA PRO A 85 19.51 8.07 -4.23
C PRO A 85 20.97 7.99 -3.79
N HIS A 86 21.56 9.10 -3.33
CA HIS A 86 22.95 9.16 -2.87
C HIS A 86 23.22 8.26 -1.66
N LEU A 87 22.26 8.12 -0.73
CA LEU A 87 22.42 7.26 0.44
C LEU A 87 22.36 5.78 0.04
N VAL A 88 21.44 5.42 -0.85
CA VAL A 88 21.33 4.06 -1.39
C VAL A 88 22.61 3.69 -2.13
N GLU A 89 23.10 4.58 -3.01
CA GLU A 89 24.34 4.38 -3.76
C GLU A 89 25.55 4.27 -2.83
N TYR A 90 25.64 5.13 -1.82
CA TYR A 90 26.70 5.07 -0.80
C TYR A 90 26.71 3.72 -0.07
N CYS A 91 25.54 3.21 0.34
CA CYS A 91 25.43 1.91 1.00
C CYS A 91 25.86 0.75 0.09
N ILE A 92 25.55 0.82 -1.21
CA ILE A 92 25.93 -0.21 -2.18
C ILE A 92 27.44 -0.18 -2.46
N LYS A 93 28.04 1.02 -2.59
CA LYS A 93 29.47 1.20 -2.83
C LYS A 93 30.32 0.81 -1.62
N ASN A 94 29.88 1.17 -0.42
CA ASN A 94 30.65 0.98 0.80
C ASN A 94 30.12 -0.19 1.62
N ARG A 95 30.15 -1.42 1.12
CA ARG A 95 29.59 -2.55 1.87
C ARG A 95 30.33 -2.78 3.20
N LEU A 96 29.58 -3.10 4.25
CA LEU A 96 30.14 -3.48 5.55
C LEU A 96 30.57 -4.94 5.52
N LYS A 97 31.80 -5.23 5.93
CA LYS A 97 32.20 -6.59 6.26
C LYS A 97 31.55 -6.99 7.58
N ILE A 98 30.97 -8.19 7.61
CA ILE A 98 30.41 -8.74 8.84
C ILE A 98 31.58 -9.31 9.63
N GLY A 99 31.94 -8.69 10.77
CA GLY A 99 33.00 -9.20 11.66
C GLY A 99 34.09 -8.20 12.07
N GLU A 100 33.98 -6.92 11.70
CA GLU A 100 34.82 -5.83 12.23
C GLU A 100 34.03 -4.92 13.19
#